data_AF-A0A0G4NM23-F1
#
_entry.id   AF-A0A0G4NM23-F1
#
_cell.length_a   1.000
_cell.length_b   1.000
_cell.length_c   1.000
_cell.angle_alpha   90.00
_cell.angle_beta   90.00
_cell.angle_gamma   90.00
#
_symmetry.space_group_name_H-M   'P 1'
#
loop_
_entity.id
_entity.type
_entity.pdbx_description
1 polymer ?
#
loop_
_entity_poly.entity_id
_entity_poly.type
_entity_poly.pdbx_seq_one_letter_code
_entity_poly.pdbx_strand_id
1 'polypeptide(L)' 'EHGTYVINKQPPNKQIWLSSPLSGPKRYDWAILGEGQAEKEGTGAGNWIYMRDGSTLGDIFLKELDVDFSFAPSTYGQ' A
#
# COMPACT_ATOMS: atom_id res chain seq x y z
N GLU A 1 -20.00 2.44 -16.70
CA GLU A 1 -19.51 1.07 -16.45
C GLU A 1 -18.40 1.18 -15.41
N HIS A 2 -18.46 0.44 -14.30
CA HIS A 2 -17.39 0.44 -13.30
C HIS A 2 -16.40 -0.66 -13.68
N GLY A 3 -15.16 -0.30 -14.01
CA GLY A 3 -14.13 -1.27 -14.39
C GLY A 3 -13.69 -2.15 -13.21
N THR A 4 -12.83 -3.14 -13.48
CA THR A 4 -12.36 -4.11 -12.48
C THR A 4 -10.99 -3.72 -11.93
N TYR A 5 -10.87 -3.71 -10.59
CA TYR A 5 -9.59 -3.59 -9.89
C TYR A 5 -8.93 -4.97 -9.74
N VAL A 6 -7.63 -5.05 -9.98
CA VAL A 6 -6.83 -6.26 -9.70
C VAL A 6 -5.68 -5.89 -8.77
N ILE A 7 -5.54 -6.62 -7.67
CA ILE A 7 -4.44 -6.48 -6.72
C ILE A 7 -3.75 -7.83 -6.59
N ASN A 8 -2.43 -7.85 -6.75
CA ASN A 8 -1.66 -9.08 -6.71
C ASN A 8 -0.31 -8.91 -6.01
N LYS A 9 0.09 -9.93 -5.25
CA LYS A 9 1.44 -10.04 -4.70
C LYS A 9 2.42 -10.43 -5.80
N GLN A 10 3.61 -9.84 -5.79
CA GLN A 10 4.73 -10.20 -6.65
C GLN A 10 5.92 -10.64 -5.78
N PRO A 11 5.97 -11.93 -5.40
CA PRO A 11 6.97 -12.44 -4.47
C PRO A 11 8.44 -12.20 -4.87
N PRO A 12 8.85 -12.35 -6.15
CA PRO A 12 10.24 -12.16 -6.54
C PRO A 12 10.78 -10.75 -6.24
N ASN A 13 9.92 -9.73 -6.41
CA ASN A 13 10.30 -8.34 -6.23
C ASN A 13 9.88 -7.79 -4.87
N LYS A 14 9.17 -8.59 -4.04
CA LYS A 14 8.54 -8.15 -2.79
C LYS A 14 7.61 -6.94 -2.97
N GLN A 15 6.86 -6.94 -4.07
CA GLN A 15 5.98 -5.84 -4.47
C GLN A 15 4.50 -6.23 -4.37
N ILE A 16 3.66 -5.21 -4.32
CA ILE A 16 2.22 -5.33 -4.65
C ILE A 16 1.99 -4.61 -5.97
N TRP A 17 1.29 -5.28 -6.88
CA TRP A 17 0.84 -4.67 -8.13
C TRP A 17 -0.65 -4.39 -8.05
N LEU A 18 -1.02 -3.23 -8.61
CA LEU A 18 -2.40 -2.77 -8.72
C LEU A 18 -2.69 -2.50 -10.19
N SER A 19 -3.81 -2.99 -10.69
CA SER A 19 -4.43 -2.53 -11.93
C SER A 19 -5.73 -1.82 -11.57
N SER A 20 -5.74 -0.50 -11.70
CA SER A 20 -6.95 0.31 -11.53
C SER A 20 -7.60 0.58 -12.90
N PRO A 21 -8.93 0.49 -13.03
CA PRO A 21 -9.64 0.95 -14.22
C PRO A 21 -9.62 2.48 -14.40
N LEU A 22 -9.24 3.24 -13.37
CA LEU A 22 -9.19 4.71 -13.39
C LEU A 22 -7.77 5.23 -13.63
N SER A 23 -6.77 4.68 -12.94
CA SER A 23 -5.38 5.17 -12.97
C SER A 23 -4.39 4.22 -13.62
N GLY A 24 -4.84 3.05 -14.08
CA GLY A 24 -4.00 2.06 -14.76
C GLY A 24 -3.10 1.27 -13.79
N PRO A 25 -2.01 0.67 -14.30
CA PRO A 25 -1.14 -0.17 -13.50
C PRO A 25 -0.17 0.63 -12.62
N LYS A 26 -0.02 0.20 -11.36
CA LYS A 26 0.94 0.73 -10.38
C LYS A 26 1.67 -0.42 -9.66
N ARG A 27 2.91 -0.15 -9.22
CA ARG A 27 3.76 -1.12 -8.52
C ARG A 27 4.22 -0.49 -7.21
N TYR A 28 3.93 -1.13 -6.10
CA TYR A 28 4.22 -0.61 -4.78
C TYR A 28 5.32 -1.40 -4.11
N ASP A 29 6.28 -0.68 -3.55
CA ASP A 29 7.37 -1.19 -2.73
C ASP A 29 7.06 -0.90 -1.25
N TRP A 30 7.44 -1.82 -0.36
CA TRP A 30 7.31 -1.59 1.08
C TRP A 30 8.44 -0.68 1.56
N ALA A 31 8.08 0.48 2.14
CA ALA A 31 9.02 1.43 2.73
C ALA A 31 8.72 1.60 4.22
N ILE A 32 9.76 1.58 5.06
CA ILE A 32 9.63 1.81 6.51
C ILE A 32 9.52 3.32 6.76
N LEU A 33 8.44 3.74 7.42
CA LEU A 33 8.16 5.10 7.88
C LEU A 33 8.44 5.16 9.38
N GLY A 34 9.71 5.21 9.77
CA GLY A 34 10.12 5.26 11.17
C GLY A 34 11.49 4.66 11.40
N GLU A 35 12.51 5.50 11.38
CA GLU A 35 13.80 5.22 12.03
C GLU A 35 14.08 6.34 13.03
N GLY A 36 13.11 6.61 13.91
CA GLY A 36 13.43 7.34 15.12
C GLY A 36 14.37 6.46 15.95
N GLN A 37 15.46 7.02 16.45
CA GLN A 37 16.45 6.36 17.31
C GLN A 37 15.84 5.72 18.60
N ALA A 38 14.54 5.91 18.83
CA ALA A 38 13.73 5.39 19.92
C ALA A 38 12.86 4.16 19.56
N GLU A 39 12.76 3.78 18.29
CA GLU A 39 11.94 2.64 17.87
C GLU A 39 12.69 1.33 18.06
N LYS A 40 12.04 0.36 18.72
CA LYS A 40 12.61 -0.96 18.96
C LYS A 40 12.61 -1.75 17.66
N GLU A 41 13.59 -2.63 17.49
CA GLU A 41 13.61 -3.57 16.36
C GLU A 41 12.25 -4.31 16.30
N GLY A 42 11.58 -4.22 15.14
CA GLY A 42 10.24 -4.80 14.94
C GLY A 42 9.05 -3.87 15.22
N THR A 43 9.25 -2.61 15.62
CA THR A 43 8.15 -1.63 15.79
C THR A 43 8.01 -0.63 14.64
N GLY A 44 8.91 -0.67 13.65
CA GLY A 44 8.88 0.23 12.50
C GLY A 44 7.59 0.08 11.71
N ALA A 45 6.77 1.14 11.68
CA ALA A 45 5.63 1.21 10.78
C ALA A 45 6.15 1.35 9.35
N GLY A 46 5.49 0.75 8.37
CA GLY A 46 5.83 0.91 6.96
C GLY A 46 4.59 1.09 6.11
N ASN A 47 4.80 1.51 4.87
CA ASN A 47 3.73 1.75 3.92
C ASN A 47 4.13 1.27 2.51
N TRP A 48 3.11 0.96 1.71
CA TRP A 48 3.27 0.56 0.32
C TRP A 48 3.32 1.82 -0.55
N ILE A 49 4.48 2.15 -1.10
CA ILE A 49 4.73 3.39 -1.85
C ILE A 49 4.96 3.10 -3.33
N TYR A 50 4.31 3.85 -4.21
CA TYR A 50 4.63 3.85 -5.63
C TYR A 50 5.75 4.84 -5.92
N MET A 51 6.96 4.31 -6.17
CA MET A 51 8.18 5.12 -6.31
C MET A 51 8.15 6.16 -7.44
N ARG A 52 7.23 6.04 -8.41
CA ARG A 52 7.15 6.98 -9.54
C ARG A 52 6.53 8.32 -9.16
N ASP A 53 5.51 8.32 -8.30
CA ASP A 53 4.75 9.52 -7.94
C ASP A 53 4.69 9.76 -6.41
N GLY A 54 5.24 8.85 -5.61
CA GLY A 54 5.26 8.92 -4.15
C GLY A 54 3.93 8.59 -3.48
N SER A 55 2.88 8.26 -4.24
CA SER A 55 1.58 7.91 -3.66
C SER A 55 1.61 6.58 -2.92
N THR A 56 0.88 6.50 -1.82
CA THR A 56 0.72 5.25 -1.09
C THR A 56 -0.45 4.43 -1.64
N LEU A 57 -0.46 3.13 -1.36
CA LEU A 57 -1.59 2.28 -1.71
C LEU A 57 -2.88 2.75 -1.03
N GLY A 58 -2.79 3.24 0.21
CA GLY A 58 -3.91 3.83 0.94
C GLY A 58 -4.46 5.09 0.26
N ASP A 59 -3.60 5.98 -0.24
CA ASP A 59 -4.03 7.20 -0.94
C ASP A 59 -4.87 6.88 -2.17
N ILE A 60 -4.48 5.85 -2.94
CA ILE A 60 -5.23 5.45 -4.14
C ILE A 60 -6.60 4.88 -3.78
N PHE A 61 -6.70 4.06 -2.73
CA PHE A 61 -7.99 3.54 -2.32
C PHE A 61 -8.92 4.61 -1.74
N LEU A 62 -8.38 5.55 -0.96
CA LEU A 62 -9.16 6.69 -0.48
C LEU A 62 -9.65 7.54 -1.66
N LYS A 63 -8.76 7.87 -2.60
CA LYS A 63 -9.09 8.74 -3.73
C LYS A 63 -10.08 8.11 -4.72
N GLU A 64 -9.93 6.82 -5.00
CA GLU A 64 -10.69 6.15 -6.06
C GLU A 64 -11.94 5.42 -5.55
N LEU A 65 -11.92 4.93 -4.31
CA LEU A 65 -12.96 4.08 -3.74
C LEU A 65 -13.57 4.64 -2.46
N ASP A 66 -13.06 5.77 -1.93
CA ASP A 66 -13.44 6.33 -0.63
C ASP A 66 -13.24 5.34 0.54
N VAL A 67 -12.21 4.49 0.42
CA VAL A 67 -11.86 3.48 1.44
C VAL A 67 -10.63 3.94 2.21
N ASP A 68 -10.81 4.22 3.50
CA ASP A 68 -9.74 4.62 4.41
C ASP A 68 -9.14 3.41 5.14
N PHE A 69 -7.82 3.21 4.95
CA PHE A 69 -7.04 2.14 5.58
C PHE A 69 -6.41 2.53 6.92
N SER A 70 -6.50 3.79 7.33
CA SER A 70 -5.97 4.26 8.62
C SER A 70 -6.75 3.74 9.83
N PHE A 71 -7.99 3.27 9.61
CA PHE A 71 -8.91 2.84 10.67
C PHE A 71 -9.04 1.33 10.86
N ALA A 72 -8.41 0.49 10.04
CA ALA A 72 -8.49 -0.96 10.20
C ALA A 72 -7.37 -1.45 11.13
N PRO A 73 -7.64 -1.81 12.40
CA PRO A 73 -6.68 -2.60 13.14
C PRO A 73 -6.50 -3.92 12.39
N SER A 74 -5.27 -4.21 11.98
CA SER A 74 -4.91 -5.49 11.38
C SER A 74 -5.23 -6.63 12.36
N THR A 75 -6.38 -7.28 12.19
CA THR A 75 -6.68 -8.59 12.80
C THR A 75 -6.08 -9.75 12.01
N TYR A 76 -5.30 -9.49 10.95
CA TYR A 76 -4.69 -10.54 10.17
C TYR A 76 -3.58 -11.23 10.99
N GLY A 77 -3.90 -12.40 11.55
CA GLY A 77 -2.99 -13.20 12.39
C GLY A 77 -3.25 -13.16 13.89
N GLN A 78 -4.37 -12.57 14.34
CA GLN A 78 -4.96 -12.92 15.65
C GLN A 78 -6.01 -14.03 15.49
#